data_AF-A0A836P4E6-F1
#
_entry.id   AF-A0A836P4E6-F1
#
_cell.length_a   1.000
_cell.length_b   1.000
_cell.length_c   1.000
_cell.angle_alpha   90.00
_cell.angle_beta   90.00
_cell.angle_gamma   90.00
#
_symmetry.space_group_name_H-M   'P 1'
#
loop_
_entity.id
_entity.type
_entity.pdbx_description
1 polymer ?
#
loop_
_entity_poly.entity_id
_entity_poly.type
_entity_poly.pdbx_seq_one_letter_code
_entity_poly.pdbx_strand_id
1 'polypeptide(L)'
;MKLLAVALLLAMFAGFIISHLMGEHGVWAWVSAFCEAATVGALADWFAVVALFRRPMGLPIPHTAILPRGKDRLANGLAVFVRDQFLAPDALMEKLRVFDPASRLGDWLAKPEQARMLAQMARSWMLQALELLDEAAVRRAIQGFVVDRLRKWNAAATIGDVMALLTTDGRHQKLLDEVLLRLGEWLDQEQVKTRASALIVRYARRE
;
A
#
# COMPACT_ATOMS: atom_id res chain seq x y z
N MET A 1 17.34 33.49 29.07
CA MET A 1 18.07 33.59 27.78
C MET A 1 17.51 34.67 26.85
N LYS A 2 16.23 34.63 26.43
CA LYS A 2 15.67 35.64 25.50
C LYS A 2 15.78 37.09 26.00
N LEU A 3 15.55 37.31 27.31
CA LEU A 3 15.70 38.61 27.96
C LEU A 3 17.14 39.15 27.90
N LEU A 4 18.15 38.28 28.05
CA LEU A 4 19.56 38.69 27.97
C LEU A 4 19.93 39.10 26.54
N ALA A 5 19.50 38.35 25.53
CA ALA A 5 19.76 38.69 24.14
C ALA A 5 19.12 40.03 23.74
N VAL A 6 17.87 40.28 24.16
CA VAL A 6 17.19 41.56 23.92
C VAL A 6 17.84 42.69 24.70
N ALA A 7 18.22 42.47 25.97
CA ALA A 7 18.90 43.47 26.77
C ALA A 7 20.28 43.86 26.19
N LEU A 8 21.04 42.87 25.70
CA LEU A 8 22.35 43.12 25.07
C LEU A 8 22.19 43.87 23.74
N LEU A 9 21.20 43.51 22.92
CA LEU A 9 20.87 44.24 21.70
C LEU A 9 20.50 45.70 21.99
N LEU A 10 19.63 45.93 22.97
CA LEU A 10 19.26 47.28 23.40
C LEU A 10 20.46 48.06 23.95
N ALA A 11 21.35 47.40 24.70
CA ALA A 11 22.57 48.01 25.20
C ALA A 11 23.52 48.42 24.07
N MET A 12 23.72 47.58 23.06
CA MET A 12 24.53 47.92 21.88
C MET A 12 23.89 49.04 21.06
N PHE A 13 22.57 49.02 20.87
CA PHE A 13 21.86 50.08 20.17
C PHE A 13 21.91 51.42 20.91
N ALA A 14 21.75 51.40 22.24
CA ALA A 14 21.91 52.60 23.07
C ALA A 14 23.36 53.10 23.04
N GLY A 15 24.35 52.21 23.09
CA GLY A 15 25.76 52.53 22.96
C GLY A 15 26.08 53.22 21.64
N PHE A 16 25.51 52.74 20.53
CA PHE A 16 25.61 53.36 19.21
C PHE A 16 25.06 54.80 19.21
N ILE A 17 23.83 55.00 19.74
CA ILE A 17 23.21 56.33 19.81
C ILE A 17 24.02 57.29 20.68
N ILE A 18 24.47 56.86 21.85
CA ILE A 18 25.26 57.69 22.78
C ILE A 18 26.59 58.08 22.12
N SER A 19 27.26 57.13 21.46
CA SER A 19 28.53 57.37 20.78
C SER A 19 28.40 58.40 19.66
N HIS A 20 27.27 58.34 18.93
CA HIS A 20 26.96 59.30 17.88
C HIS A 20 26.66 60.71 18.43
N LEU A 21 25.96 60.80 19.58
CA LEU A 21 25.68 62.06 20.26
C LEU A 21 26.95 62.74 20.83
N MET A 22 27.98 61.97 21.18
CA MET A 22 29.27 62.50 21.66
C MET A 22 30.24 62.87 20.52
N GLY A 23 29.76 62.88 19.28
CA GLY A 23 30.47 63.46 18.14
C GLY A 23 31.45 62.54 17.43
N GLU A 24 31.49 61.24 17.72
CA GLU A 24 32.34 60.25 17.00
C GLU A 24 33.83 60.64 16.88
N HIS A 25 34.40 61.30 17.89
CA HIS A 25 35.82 61.68 17.86
C HIS A 25 36.65 60.75 18.77
N GLY A 26 37.80 60.29 18.26
CA GLY A 26 38.74 59.44 19.01
C GLY A 26 38.17 58.08 19.40
N VAL A 27 38.15 57.77 20.70
CA VAL A 27 37.68 56.49 21.25
C VAL A 27 36.19 56.24 20.94
N TRP A 28 35.38 57.30 20.83
CA TRP A 28 33.95 57.20 20.50
C TRP A 28 33.71 56.75 19.04
N ALA A 29 34.65 56.96 18.12
CA ALA A 29 34.52 56.40 16.77
C ALA A 29 34.60 54.86 16.78
N TRP A 30 35.49 54.29 17.60
CA TRP A 30 35.66 52.85 17.74
C TRP A 30 34.47 52.19 18.44
N VAL A 31 33.94 52.85 19.47
CA VAL A 31 32.72 52.39 20.18
C VAL A 31 31.51 52.45 19.24
N SER A 32 31.36 53.51 18.45
CA SER A 32 30.29 53.63 17.46
C SER A 32 30.33 52.47 16.46
N ALA A 33 31.48 52.24 15.82
CA ALA A 33 31.65 51.17 14.85
C ALA A 33 31.41 49.77 15.45
N PHE A 34 31.86 49.53 16.68
CA PHE A 34 31.61 48.26 17.37
C PHE A 34 30.13 48.05 17.67
N CYS A 35 29.47 49.07 18.24
CA CYS A 35 28.05 49.00 18.56
C CYS A 35 27.17 48.89 17.30
N GLU A 36 27.53 49.57 16.22
CA GLU A 36 26.88 49.47 14.91
C GLU A 36 26.98 48.05 14.36
N ALA A 37 28.20 47.51 14.28
CA ALA A 37 28.43 46.16 13.79
C ALA A 37 27.70 45.10 14.64
N ALA A 38 27.73 45.24 15.97
CA ALA A 38 27.03 44.34 16.87
C ALA A 38 25.50 44.41 16.69
N THR A 39 24.93 45.62 16.54
CA THR A 39 23.49 45.80 16.33
C THR A 39 23.04 45.22 14.99
N VAL A 40 23.74 45.55 13.91
CA VAL A 40 23.42 45.04 12.57
C VAL A 40 23.60 43.53 12.51
N GLY A 41 24.67 42.98 13.10
CA GLY A 41 24.91 41.54 13.17
C GLY A 41 23.80 40.79 13.90
N ALA A 42 23.34 41.30 15.04
CA ALA A 42 22.24 40.70 15.80
C ALA A 42 20.89 40.77 15.04
N LEU A 43 20.62 41.87 14.32
CA LEU A 43 19.43 41.97 13.46
C LEU A 43 19.51 41.02 12.26
N ALA A 44 20.69 40.84 11.67
CA ALA A 44 20.92 39.93 10.55
C ALA A 44 20.73 38.46 10.96
N ASP A 45 21.25 38.05 12.12
CA ASP A 45 21.06 36.71 12.65
C ASP A 45 19.57 36.42 12.91
N TRP A 46 18.87 37.38 13.54
CA TRP A 46 17.41 37.28 13.72
C TRP A 46 16.69 37.11 12.37
N PHE A 47 17.04 37.93 11.38
CA PHE A 47 16.45 37.84 10.05
C PHE A 47 16.76 36.50 9.39
N ALA A 48 17.98 35.98 9.49
CA ALA A 48 18.38 34.71 8.87
C ALA A 48 17.57 33.53 9.43
N VAL A 49 17.45 33.44 10.76
CA VAL A 49 16.66 32.39 11.41
C VAL A 49 15.18 32.52 11.05
N VAL A 50 14.62 33.74 11.10
CA VAL A 50 13.22 33.95 10.72
C VAL A 50 13.00 33.63 9.24
N ALA A 51 13.88 34.06 8.34
CA ALA A 51 13.79 33.79 6.90
C ALA A 51 13.98 32.31 6.56
N LEU A 52 14.67 31.53 7.39
CA LEU A 52 14.74 30.09 7.21
C LEU A 52 13.36 29.44 7.44
N PHE A 53 12.69 29.81 8.54
CA PHE A 53 11.48 29.12 9.00
C PHE A 53 10.16 29.77 8.61
N ARG A 54 10.11 31.09 8.43
CA ARG A 54 8.89 31.91 8.28
C ARG A 54 9.16 33.12 7.38
N ARG A 55 8.13 33.94 7.16
CA ARG A 55 8.26 35.23 6.49
C ARG A 55 8.49 36.33 7.56
N PRO A 56 9.57 37.12 7.47
CA PRO A 56 9.80 38.21 8.41
C PRO A 56 8.66 39.22 8.37
N MET A 57 8.13 39.59 9.54
CA MET A 57 6.98 40.50 9.71
C MET A 57 5.71 40.12 8.91
N GLY A 58 5.59 38.88 8.43
CA GLY A 58 4.47 38.44 7.59
C GLY A 58 4.47 38.97 6.15
N LEU A 59 5.49 39.73 5.75
CA LEU A 59 5.57 40.33 4.42
C LEU A 59 6.00 39.31 3.35
N PRO A 60 5.49 39.41 2.10
CA PRO A 60 5.83 38.49 1.02
C PRO A 60 7.20 38.79 0.39
N ILE A 61 8.25 38.77 1.22
CA ILE A 61 9.63 38.99 0.76
C ILE A 61 10.09 37.75 -0.05
N PRO A 62 10.65 37.94 -1.27
CA PRO A 62 11.18 36.84 -2.07
C PRO A 62 12.30 36.10 -1.31
N HIS A 63 12.51 34.81 -1.60
CA HIS A 63 13.56 33.99 -1.00
C HIS A 63 13.57 33.82 0.55
N THR A 64 12.49 34.18 1.26
CA THR A 64 12.26 33.84 2.69
C THR A 64 11.45 32.55 2.87
N ALA A 65 11.21 32.08 4.09
CA ALA A 65 10.61 30.77 4.38
C ALA A 65 11.25 29.63 3.55
N ILE A 66 12.58 29.56 3.55
CA ILE A 66 13.36 28.60 2.73
C ILE A 66 12.99 27.15 3.07
N LEU A 67 12.88 26.83 4.37
CA LEU A 67 12.55 25.47 4.82
C LEU A 67 11.13 25.05 4.41
N PRO A 68 10.06 25.85 4.68
CA PRO A 68 8.72 25.52 4.22
C PRO A 68 8.60 25.40 2.70
N ARG A 69 9.27 26.28 1.94
CA ARG A 69 9.21 26.26 0.46
C ARG A 69 9.95 25.06 -0.14
N GLY A 70 11.00 24.58 0.51
CA GLY A 70 11.84 23.46 0.05
C GLY A 70 11.57 22.13 0.75
N LYS A 71 10.48 22.00 1.50
CA LYS A 71 10.22 20.85 2.40
C LYS A 71 10.35 19.50 1.69
N ASP A 72 9.75 19.34 0.51
CA ASP A 72 9.74 18.06 -0.19
C ASP A 72 11.14 17.67 -0.70
N ARG A 73 11.89 18.65 -1.22
CA ARG A 73 13.29 18.46 -1.65
C ARG A 73 14.18 18.06 -0.46
N LEU A 74 14.03 18.76 0.66
CA LEU A 74 14.78 18.47 1.89
C LEU A 74 14.42 17.10 2.46
N ALA A 75 13.13 16.74 2.46
CA ALA A 75 12.66 15.44 2.93
C ALA A 75 13.24 14.30 2.08
N ASN A 76 13.23 14.44 0.75
CA ASN A 76 13.82 13.44 -0.15
C ASN A 76 15.33 13.31 0.06
N GLY A 77 16.06 14.43 0.21
CA GLY A 77 17.48 14.41 0.52
C GLY A 77 17.78 13.75 1.87
N LEU A 78 16.98 14.04 2.89
CA LEU A 78 17.11 13.43 4.21
C LEU A 78 16.81 11.92 4.16
N ALA A 79 15.81 11.49 3.39
CA ALA A 79 15.49 10.07 3.23
C ALA A 79 16.67 9.30 2.61
N VAL A 80 17.30 9.86 1.57
CA VAL A 80 18.51 9.27 0.95
C VAL A 80 19.66 9.23 1.95
N PHE A 81 19.90 10.32 2.68
CA PHE A 81 20.95 10.38 3.70
C PHE A 81 20.74 9.35 4.83
N VAL A 82 19.51 9.23 5.35
CA VAL A 82 19.18 8.25 6.38
C VAL A 82 19.36 6.83 5.84
N ARG A 83 18.91 6.56 4.61
CA ARG A 83 19.11 5.27 3.96
C ARG A 83 20.60 4.92 3.84
N ASP A 84 21.40 5.85 3.31
CA ASP A 84 22.78 5.57 2.92
C ASP A 84 23.76 5.63 4.10
N GLN A 85 23.49 6.46 5.11
CA GLN A 85 24.40 6.65 6.24
C GLN A 85 23.99 5.89 7.50
N PHE A 86 22.69 5.73 7.76
CA PHE A 86 22.18 5.08 8.98
C PHE A 86 21.65 3.67 8.73
N LEU A 87 21.07 3.40 7.56
CA LEU A 87 20.56 2.09 7.17
C LEU A 87 21.50 1.35 6.20
N ALA A 88 22.76 1.79 6.11
CA ALA A 88 23.78 1.02 5.41
C ALA A 88 23.81 -0.41 5.98
N PRO A 89 23.73 -1.46 5.14
CA PRO A 89 23.66 -2.84 5.61
C PRO A 89 24.75 -3.19 6.62
N ASP A 90 25.96 -2.68 6.40
CA ASP A 90 27.11 -2.92 7.27
C ASP A 90 26.94 -2.27 8.65
N ALA A 91 26.51 -1.00 8.69
CA ALA A 91 26.25 -0.28 9.94
C ALA A 91 25.07 -0.91 10.71
N LEU A 92 24.04 -1.34 10.00
CA LEU A 92 22.89 -2.02 10.60
C LEU A 92 23.31 -3.37 11.18
N MET A 93 24.12 -4.15 10.47
CA MET A 93 24.60 -5.46 10.90
C MET A 93 25.50 -5.35 12.14
N GLU A 94 26.36 -4.35 12.21
CA GLU A 94 27.19 -4.08 13.38
C GLU A 94 26.33 -3.77 14.61
N LYS A 95 25.31 -2.92 14.48
CA LYS A 95 24.37 -2.61 15.57
C LYS A 95 23.53 -3.83 15.97
N LEU A 96 23.10 -4.63 15.00
CA LEU A 96 22.31 -5.83 15.24
C LEU A 96 23.10 -6.90 16.00
N ARG A 97 24.39 -7.05 15.71
CA ARG A 97 25.30 -7.93 16.45
C ARG A 97 25.48 -7.52 17.90
N VAL A 98 25.54 -6.21 18.20
CA VAL A 98 25.69 -5.71 19.57
C VAL A 98 24.40 -5.90 20.37
N PHE A 99 23.24 -5.65 19.77
CA PHE A 99 21.95 -5.75 20.47
C PHE A 99 21.43 -7.19 20.57
N ASP A 100 21.82 -8.05 19.64
CA ASP A 100 21.39 -9.44 19.45
C ASP A 100 19.91 -9.69 19.82
N PRO A 101 18.98 -9.06 19.08
CA PRO A 101 17.56 -9.20 19.36
C PRO A 101 17.06 -10.63 19.13
N ALA A 102 17.71 -11.38 18.24
CA ALA A 102 17.33 -12.75 17.93
C ALA A 102 17.54 -13.65 19.15
N SER A 103 18.72 -13.59 19.79
CA SER A 103 18.97 -14.37 21.01
C SER A 103 18.08 -13.91 22.16
N ARG A 104 17.88 -12.60 22.35
CA ARG A 104 16.95 -12.08 23.37
C ARG A 104 15.51 -12.55 23.18
N LEU A 105 15.03 -12.54 21.94
CA LEU A 105 13.70 -13.06 21.62
C LEU A 105 13.65 -14.57 21.84
N GLY A 106 14.71 -15.30 21.48
CA GLY A 106 14.85 -16.73 21.76
C GLY A 106 14.79 -17.04 23.25
N ASP A 107 15.60 -16.36 24.07
CA ASP A 107 15.62 -16.51 25.53
C ASP A 107 14.28 -16.13 26.17
N TRP A 108 13.62 -15.11 25.62
CA TRP A 108 12.30 -14.71 26.07
C TRP A 108 11.24 -15.77 25.72
N LEU A 109 11.28 -16.34 24.51
CA LEU A 109 10.40 -17.44 24.07
C LEU A 109 10.68 -18.75 24.82
N ALA A 110 11.93 -18.99 25.20
CA ALA A 110 12.35 -20.18 25.94
C ALA A 110 11.73 -20.24 27.34
N LYS A 111 11.26 -19.10 27.88
CA LYS A 111 10.52 -19.07 29.15
C LYS A 111 9.16 -19.75 28.96
N PRO A 112 8.86 -20.80 29.76
CA PRO A 112 7.63 -21.59 29.58
C PRO A 112 6.35 -20.77 29.76
N GLU A 113 6.39 -19.70 30.56
CA GLU A 113 5.27 -18.78 30.72
C GLU A 113 4.94 -18.01 29.42
N GLN A 114 5.96 -17.51 28.73
CA GLN A 114 5.80 -16.72 27.50
C GLN A 114 5.39 -17.60 26.33
N ALA A 115 5.98 -18.80 26.22
CA ALA A 115 5.56 -19.80 25.25
C ALA A 115 4.08 -20.21 25.45
N ARG A 116 3.63 -20.39 26.69
CA ARG A 116 2.22 -20.68 27.00
C ARG A 116 1.31 -19.52 26.63
N MET A 117 1.68 -18.29 26.95
CA MET A 117 0.91 -17.10 26.55
C MET A 117 0.75 -17.01 25.04
N LEU A 118 1.84 -17.18 24.28
CA LEU A 118 1.80 -17.20 22.81
C LEU A 118 0.96 -18.34 22.26
N ALA A 119 1.09 -19.55 22.82
CA ALA A 119 0.29 -20.70 22.41
C ALA A 119 -1.21 -20.49 22.67
N GLN A 120 -1.57 -19.86 23.79
CA GLN A 120 -2.96 -19.50 24.09
C GLN A 120 -3.50 -18.45 23.12
N MET A 121 -2.71 -17.45 22.77
CA MET A 121 -3.09 -16.42 21.79
C MET A 121 -3.22 -17.00 20.37
N ALA A 122 -2.28 -17.87 19.97
CA ALA A 122 -2.38 -18.59 18.69
C ALA A 122 -3.63 -19.48 18.64
N ARG A 123 -3.94 -20.17 19.74
CA ARG A 123 -5.17 -20.97 19.86
C ARG A 123 -6.43 -20.11 19.76
N SER A 124 -6.49 -18.96 20.41
CA SER A 124 -7.68 -18.09 20.35
C SER A 124 -7.90 -17.54 18.94
N TRP A 125 -6.84 -17.12 18.26
CA TRP A 125 -6.91 -16.71 16.86
C TRP A 125 -7.32 -17.85 15.94
N MET A 126 -6.82 -19.06 16.17
CA MET A 126 -7.18 -20.22 15.36
C MET A 126 -8.65 -20.60 15.57
N LEU A 127 -9.16 -20.50 16.79
CA LEU A 127 -10.60 -20.71 17.08
C LEU A 127 -11.46 -19.63 16.42
N GLN A 128 -11.07 -18.35 16.48
CA GLN A 128 -11.77 -17.27 15.76
C GLN A 128 -11.72 -17.46 14.24
N ALA A 129 -10.58 -17.89 13.69
CA ALA A 129 -10.47 -18.20 12.28
C ALA A 129 -11.40 -19.36 11.89
N LEU A 130 -11.54 -20.38 12.76
CA LEU A 130 -12.45 -21.50 12.54
C LEU A 130 -13.92 -21.08 12.65
N GLU A 131 -14.26 -20.15 13.54
CA GLU A 131 -15.58 -19.52 13.61
C GLU A 131 -15.87 -18.62 12.39
N LEU A 132 -14.87 -17.96 11.82
CA LEU A 132 -15.03 -17.23 10.55
C LEU A 132 -15.19 -18.19 9.35
N LEU A 133 -14.65 -19.40 9.48
CA LEU A 133 -14.91 -20.52 8.58
C LEU A 133 -16.23 -21.24 8.91
N ASP A 134 -17.13 -20.61 9.67
CA ASP A 134 -18.48 -21.12 9.89
C ASP A 134 -19.19 -21.39 8.55
N GLU A 135 -19.98 -22.45 8.55
CA GLU A 135 -20.53 -23.06 7.34
C GLU A 135 -21.33 -22.05 6.53
N ALA A 136 -22.00 -21.10 7.20
CA ALA A 136 -22.77 -20.04 6.55
C ALA A 136 -21.91 -19.00 5.81
N ALA A 137 -20.76 -18.61 6.38
CA ALA A 137 -19.86 -17.65 5.74
C ALA A 137 -19.13 -18.28 4.56
N VAL A 138 -18.63 -19.51 4.73
CA VAL A 138 -17.97 -20.28 3.68
C VAL A 138 -18.95 -20.62 2.56
N ARG A 139 -20.17 -21.06 2.88
CA ARG A 139 -21.23 -21.34 1.88
C ARG A 139 -21.56 -20.09 1.07
N ARG A 140 -21.72 -18.93 1.71
CA ARG A 140 -21.98 -17.65 1.00
C ARG A 140 -20.80 -17.23 0.12
N ALA A 141 -19.57 -17.40 0.61
CA ALA A 141 -18.36 -17.07 -0.16
C ALA A 141 -18.17 -17.97 -1.38
N ILE A 142 -18.33 -19.30 -1.20
CA ILE A 142 -18.26 -20.28 -2.30
C ILE A 142 -19.39 -20.02 -3.30
N GLN A 143 -20.62 -19.84 -2.83
CA GLN A 143 -21.77 -19.61 -3.71
C GLN A 143 -21.60 -18.29 -4.49
N GLY A 144 -21.13 -17.22 -3.83
CA GLY A 144 -20.77 -15.97 -4.49
C GLY A 144 -19.68 -16.16 -5.55
N PHE A 145 -18.59 -16.85 -5.20
CA PHE A 145 -17.49 -17.14 -6.12
C PHE A 145 -17.92 -17.95 -7.35
N VAL A 146 -18.71 -19.02 -7.14
CA VAL A 146 -19.21 -19.88 -8.21
C VAL A 146 -20.17 -19.12 -9.11
N VAL A 147 -21.11 -18.34 -8.56
CA VAL A 147 -22.04 -17.53 -9.34
C VAL A 147 -21.29 -16.46 -10.15
N ASP A 148 -20.30 -15.82 -9.55
CA ASP A 148 -19.52 -14.78 -10.23
C ASP A 148 -18.64 -15.37 -11.35
N ARG A 149 -18.09 -16.57 -11.12
CA ARG A 149 -17.36 -17.34 -12.14
C ARG A 149 -18.28 -17.79 -13.27
N LEU A 150 -19.49 -18.27 -12.96
CA LEU A 150 -20.49 -18.67 -13.94
C LEU A 150 -20.99 -17.49 -14.78
N ARG A 151 -21.20 -16.32 -14.17
CA ARG A 151 -21.56 -15.08 -14.90
C ARG A 151 -20.46 -14.61 -15.86
N LYS A 152 -19.21 -14.78 -15.46
CA LYS A 152 -18.04 -14.47 -16.29
C LYS A 152 -17.73 -15.55 -17.32
N TRP A 153 -18.28 -16.75 -17.16
CA TRP A 153 -18.07 -17.85 -18.09
C TRP A 153 -18.96 -17.68 -19.32
N ASN A 154 -18.32 -17.55 -20.48
CA ASN A 154 -19.01 -17.44 -21.74
C ASN A 154 -19.49 -18.84 -22.20
N ALA A 155 -20.66 -19.24 -21.72
CA ALA A 155 -21.30 -20.49 -22.12
C ALA A 155 -21.48 -20.60 -23.64
N ALA A 156 -21.77 -19.47 -24.32
CA ALA A 156 -21.94 -19.45 -25.77
C ALA A 156 -20.63 -19.75 -26.52
N ALA A 157 -19.49 -19.21 -26.06
CA ALA A 157 -18.19 -19.53 -26.64
C ALA A 157 -17.82 -21.00 -26.42
N THR A 158 -18.07 -21.54 -25.22
CA THR A 158 -17.72 -22.93 -24.90
C THR A 158 -18.61 -23.93 -25.65
N ILE A 159 -19.90 -23.63 -25.79
CA ILE A 159 -20.83 -24.40 -26.63
C ILE A 159 -20.43 -24.27 -28.11
N GLY A 160 -19.99 -23.08 -28.54
CA GLY A 160 -19.45 -22.83 -29.86
C GLY A 160 -18.21 -23.67 -30.15
N ASP A 161 -17.28 -23.78 -29.21
CA ASP A 161 -16.07 -24.61 -29.33
C ASP A 161 -16.40 -26.11 -29.37
N VAL A 162 -17.34 -26.55 -28.53
CA VAL A 162 -17.81 -27.95 -28.54
C VAL A 162 -18.55 -28.28 -29.84
N MET A 163 -19.41 -27.38 -30.31
CA MET A 163 -20.11 -27.53 -31.60
C MET A 163 -19.13 -27.48 -32.76
N ALA A 164 -18.15 -26.59 -32.74
CA ALA A 164 -17.08 -26.51 -33.73
C ALA A 164 -16.25 -27.80 -33.74
N LEU A 165 -15.93 -28.37 -32.57
CA LEU A 165 -15.20 -29.64 -32.48
C LEU A 165 -16.03 -30.84 -33.00
N LEU A 166 -17.36 -30.79 -32.86
CA LEU A 166 -18.28 -31.78 -33.39
C LEU A 166 -18.56 -31.60 -34.90
N THR A 167 -18.47 -30.37 -35.40
CA THR A 167 -18.68 -30.03 -36.82
C THR A 167 -17.43 -30.12 -37.67
N THR A 168 -16.26 -29.84 -37.10
CA THR A 168 -14.98 -29.99 -37.78
C THR A 168 -14.74 -31.48 -38.07
N ASP A 169 -14.36 -31.79 -39.31
CA ASP A 169 -14.16 -33.14 -39.87
C ASP A 169 -15.42 -33.99 -40.13
N GLY A 170 -16.63 -33.41 -40.16
CA GLY A 170 -17.84 -34.17 -40.56
C GLY A 170 -18.24 -35.28 -39.57
N ARG A 171 -17.69 -35.28 -38.36
CA ARG A 171 -17.91 -36.33 -37.34
C ARG A 171 -19.36 -36.38 -36.83
N HIS A 172 -20.09 -35.28 -36.93
CA HIS A 172 -21.53 -35.22 -36.70
C HIS A 172 -22.31 -36.13 -37.63
N GLN A 173 -21.91 -36.24 -38.91
CA GLN A 173 -22.49 -37.21 -39.85
C GLN A 173 -22.23 -38.64 -39.39
N LYS A 174 -20.99 -38.96 -38.96
CA LYS A 174 -20.63 -40.31 -38.47
C LYS A 174 -21.37 -40.70 -37.18
N LEU A 175 -21.53 -39.77 -36.25
CA LEU A 175 -22.31 -40.02 -35.02
C LEU A 175 -23.80 -40.18 -35.32
N LEU A 176 -24.34 -39.39 -36.24
CA LEU A 176 -25.74 -39.50 -36.66
C LEU A 176 -25.98 -40.83 -37.37
N ASP A 177 -25.08 -41.23 -38.28
CA ASP A 177 -25.14 -42.52 -38.97
C ASP A 177 -25.05 -43.69 -37.99
N GLU A 178 -24.18 -43.64 -36.99
CA GLU A 178 -24.06 -44.69 -35.96
C GLU A 178 -25.32 -44.78 -35.07
N VAL A 179 -25.93 -43.64 -34.75
CA VAL A 179 -27.20 -43.58 -34.01
C VAL A 179 -28.36 -44.10 -34.88
N LEU A 180 -28.40 -43.75 -36.16
CA LEU A 180 -29.40 -44.22 -37.12
C LEU A 180 -29.25 -45.72 -37.39
N LEU A 181 -28.03 -46.24 -37.46
CA LEU A 181 -27.74 -47.67 -37.57
C LEU A 181 -28.22 -48.42 -36.33
N ARG A 182 -27.90 -47.94 -35.12
CA ARG A 182 -28.39 -48.55 -33.87
C ARG A 182 -29.90 -48.46 -33.73
N LEU A 183 -30.51 -47.35 -34.15
CA LEU A 183 -31.97 -47.23 -34.19
C LEU A 183 -32.57 -48.19 -35.21
N GLY A 184 -31.95 -48.34 -36.36
CA GLY A 184 -32.30 -49.32 -37.39
C GLY A 184 -32.23 -50.75 -36.85
N GLU A 185 -31.12 -51.14 -36.24
CA GLU A 185 -30.95 -52.46 -35.59
C GLU A 185 -31.98 -52.70 -34.48
N TRP A 186 -32.27 -51.67 -33.68
CA TRP A 186 -33.29 -51.75 -32.63
C TRP A 186 -34.71 -51.91 -33.21
N LEU A 187 -35.01 -51.23 -34.31
CA LEU A 187 -36.25 -51.38 -35.07
C LEU A 187 -36.32 -52.73 -35.81
N ASP A 188 -35.17 -53.29 -36.19
CA ASP A 188 -35.08 -54.56 -36.93
C ASP A 188 -35.30 -55.78 -36.03
N GLN A 189 -35.23 -55.61 -34.71
CA GLN A 189 -35.58 -56.64 -33.73
C GLN A 189 -37.03 -57.13 -33.94
N GLU A 190 -37.21 -58.45 -34.01
CA GLU A 190 -38.50 -59.13 -34.19
C GLU A 190 -39.59 -58.57 -33.25
N GLN A 191 -39.23 -58.26 -32.00
CA GLN A 191 -40.16 -57.74 -30.99
C GLN A 191 -40.68 -56.32 -31.32
N VAL A 192 -39.85 -55.47 -31.93
CA VAL A 192 -40.20 -54.09 -32.30
C VAL A 192 -40.92 -54.05 -33.64
N LYS A 193 -40.51 -54.86 -34.63
CA LYS A 193 -41.26 -55.09 -35.87
C LYS A 193 -42.68 -55.58 -35.61
N THR A 194 -42.86 -56.52 -34.67
CA THR A 194 -44.19 -57.06 -34.34
C THR A 194 -45.08 -56.02 -33.66
N ARG A 195 -44.50 -55.12 -32.83
CA ARG A 195 -45.23 -54.00 -32.21
C ARG A 195 -45.55 -52.88 -33.21
N ALA A 196 -44.62 -52.52 -34.09
CA ALA A 196 -44.81 -51.50 -35.12
C ALA A 196 -45.86 -51.95 -36.16
N SER A 197 -45.80 -53.21 -36.61
CA SER A 197 -46.81 -53.79 -37.50
C SER A 197 -48.18 -53.89 -36.82
N ALA A 198 -48.26 -54.26 -35.54
CA ALA A 198 -49.51 -54.23 -34.78
C ALA A 198 -50.11 -52.82 -34.64
N LEU A 199 -49.27 -51.79 -34.54
CA LEU A 199 -49.70 -50.38 -34.49
C LEU A 199 -50.17 -49.87 -35.85
N ILE A 200 -49.46 -50.20 -36.93
CA ILE A 200 -49.82 -49.84 -38.31
C ILE A 200 -51.14 -50.51 -38.72
N VAL A 201 -51.32 -51.80 -38.40
CA VAL A 201 -52.58 -52.53 -38.65
C VAL A 201 -53.73 -51.96 -37.83
N ARG A 202 -53.48 -51.47 -36.61
CA ARG A 202 -54.50 -50.78 -35.80
C ARG A 202 -54.93 -49.44 -36.38
N TYR A 203 -54.02 -48.71 -37.05
CA TYR A 203 -54.34 -47.42 -37.65
C TYR A 203 -54.97 -47.57 -39.03
N ALA A 204 -54.52 -48.54 -39.84
CA ALA A 204 -55.08 -48.84 -41.16
C ALA A 204 -56.49 -49.49 -41.12
N ARG A 205 -56.94 -49.95 -39.95
CA ARG A 205 -58.34 -50.39 -39.71
C ARG A 205 -59.26 -49.31 -39.15
N ARG A 206 -58.75 -48.08 -38.97
CA ARG A 206 -59.46 -46.95 -38.36
C ARG A 206 -59.89 -45.88 -39.37
N GLU A 207 -59.65 -46.12 -40.66
CA GLU A 207 -60.42 -45.59 -41.79
C GLU A 207 -61.28 -46.72 -42.37
#